data_AF-A0A177HR67-F1
#
_entry.id   AF-A0A177HR67-F1
#
_cell.length_a   1.000
_cell.length_b   1.000
_cell.length_c   1.000
_cell.angle_alpha   90.00
_cell.angle_beta   90.00
_cell.angle_gamma   90.00
#
_symmetry.space_group_name_H-M   'P 1'
#
loop_
_entity.id
_entity.type
_entity.pdbx_description
1 polymer ?
#
loop_
_entity_poly.entity_id
_entity_poly.type
_entity_poly.pdbx_seq_one_letter_code
_entity_poly.pdbx_strand_id
1 'polypeptide(L)'
;MTDTENASAVESVEDRLVDEGVERLMDRADASGAALLGEGGLLTEVTRAVLERAVDAEMKEEGVGLAIANRLRHAAGSRPTAEPAPDAVR
;
A
#
# COMPACT_ATOMS: atom_id res chain seq x y z
N MET A 1 -28.91 -12.46 3.95
CA MET A 1 -28.87 -11.91 5.32
C MET A 1 -27.57 -12.40 5.95
N THR A 2 -26.42 -11.98 5.39
CA THR A 2 -25.08 -12.55 5.72
C THR A 2 -23.95 -11.51 5.68
N ASP A 3 -24.26 -10.23 5.48
CA ASP A 3 -23.23 -9.18 5.40
C ASP A 3 -22.95 -8.52 6.76
N THR A 4 -23.89 -8.62 7.71
CA THR A 4 -23.79 -7.98 9.03
C THR A 4 -22.88 -8.73 10.02
N GLU A 5 -22.82 -10.06 9.95
CA GLU A 5 -22.00 -10.87 10.89
C GLU A 5 -20.50 -10.78 10.56
N ASN A 6 -20.16 -10.57 9.28
CA ASN A 6 -18.77 -10.47 8.84
C ASN A 6 -18.13 -9.13 9.24
N ALA A 7 -18.88 -8.03 9.19
CA ALA A 7 -18.41 -6.70 9.59
C ALA A 7 -18.05 -6.63 11.09
N SER A 8 -18.83 -7.26 11.96
CA SER A 8 -18.53 -7.30 13.40
C SER A 8 -17.30 -8.17 13.73
N ALA A 9 -17.05 -9.22 12.95
CA ALA A 9 -15.89 -10.08 13.13
C ALA A 9 -14.59 -9.39 12.74
N VAL A 10 -14.57 -8.62 11.63
CA VAL A 10 -13.37 -7.86 11.21
C VAL A 10 -13.03 -6.72 12.16
N GLU A 11 -14.03 -5.99 12.65
CA GLU A 11 -13.85 -4.93 13.66
C GLU A 11 -13.19 -5.49 14.93
N SER A 12 -13.62 -6.68 15.37
CA SER A 12 -13.03 -7.34 16.55
C SER A 12 -11.60 -7.85 16.36
N VAL A 13 -11.16 -8.03 15.11
CA VAL A 13 -9.79 -8.46 14.78
C VAL A 13 -8.88 -7.23 14.69
N GLU A 14 -9.36 -6.15 14.08
CA GLU A 14 -8.66 -4.88 14.01
C GLU A 14 -8.38 -4.32 15.41
N ASP A 15 -9.38 -4.30 16.28
CA ASP A 15 -9.23 -3.86 17.67
C ASP A 15 -8.16 -4.66 18.43
N ARG A 16 -8.16 -6.00 18.27
CA ARG A 16 -7.14 -6.86 18.91
C ARG A 16 -5.73 -6.58 18.39
N LEU A 17 -5.58 -6.36 17.09
CA LEU A 17 -4.28 -6.06 16.50
C LEU A 17 -3.77 -4.69 16.98
N VAL A 18 -4.66 -3.72 17.17
CA VAL A 18 -4.34 -2.43 17.76
C VAL A 18 -3.90 -2.60 19.21
N ASP A 19 -4.65 -3.34 20.03
CA ASP A 19 -4.32 -3.61 21.43
C ASP A 19 -2.94 -4.28 21.56
N GLU A 20 -2.68 -5.34 20.78
CA GLU A 20 -1.36 -5.98 20.75
C GLU A 20 -0.25 -5.03 20.30
N GLY A 21 -0.54 -4.12 19.38
CA GLY A 21 0.39 -3.10 18.93
C GLY A 21 0.75 -2.12 20.05
N VAL A 22 -0.25 -1.70 20.82
CA VAL A 22 -0.09 -0.82 21.98
C VAL A 22 0.73 -1.51 23.07
N GLU A 23 0.40 -2.76 23.43
CA GLU A 23 1.15 -3.53 24.42
C GLU A 23 2.63 -3.65 24.03
N ARG A 24 2.93 -4.03 22.79
CA ARG A 24 4.31 -4.14 22.30
C ARG A 24 5.06 -2.80 22.35
N LEU A 25 4.37 -1.69 22.08
CA LEU A 25 4.97 -0.36 22.14
C LEU A 25 5.34 0.01 23.58
N MET A 26 4.45 -0.26 24.53
CA MET A 26 4.66 -0.02 25.96
C MET A 26 5.81 -0.89 26.50
N ASP A 27 5.79 -2.19 26.22
CA ASP A 27 6.85 -3.13 26.60
C ASP A 27 8.22 -2.68 26.08
N ARG A 28 8.26 -2.13 24.86
CA ARG A 28 9.48 -1.63 24.25
C ARG A 28 9.99 -0.36 24.92
N ALA A 29 9.08 0.55 25.30
CA ALA A 29 9.44 1.74 26.07
C ALA A 29 10.03 1.34 27.43
N ASP A 30 9.38 0.43 28.14
CA ASP A 30 9.83 -0.07 29.45
C ASP A 30 11.19 -0.80 29.35
N ALA A 31 11.34 -1.71 28.38
CA ALA A 31 12.57 -2.48 28.21
C ALA A 31 13.79 -1.61 27.79
N SER A 32 13.54 -0.52 27.06
CA SER A 32 14.60 0.39 26.61
C SER A 32 14.87 1.55 27.57
N GLY A 33 13.96 1.81 28.52
CA GLY A 33 13.95 3.01 29.35
C GLY A 33 13.66 4.29 28.56
N ALA A 34 13.25 4.17 27.29
CA ALA A 34 12.89 5.31 26.47
C ALA A 34 11.59 5.94 26.97
N ALA A 35 11.51 7.27 26.94
CA ALA A 35 10.25 7.95 27.19
C ALA A 35 9.23 7.54 26.11
N LEU A 36 8.01 7.21 26.52
CA LEU A 36 6.94 6.89 25.57
C LEU A 36 6.52 8.14 24.78
N LEU A 37 6.38 9.26 25.48
CA LEU A 37 5.88 10.54 24.97
C LEU A 37 6.98 11.61 24.96
N GLY A 38 6.73 12.69 24.23
CA GLY A 38 7.63 13.84 24.12
C GLY A 38 8.48 13.83 22.84
N GLU A 39 9.28 14.88 22.68
CA GLU A 39 10.23 14.99 21.57
C GLU A 39 11.31 13.90 21.72
N GLY A 40 11.45 13.05 20.71
CA GLY A 40 12.29 11.85 20.78
C GLY A 40 11.68 10.68 21.56
N GLY A 41 10.42 10.79 21.99
CA GLY A 41 9.68 9.69 22.61
C GLY A 41 9.35 8.57 21.61
N LEU A 42 9.23 7.35 22.11
CA LEU A 42 9.07 6.16 21.26
C LEU A 42 7.78 6.22 20.42
N LEU A 43 6.66 6.69 20.98
CA LEU A 43 5.41 6.86 20.22
C LEU A 43 5.58 7.86 19.07
N THR A 44 6.32 8.95 19.30
CA THR A 44 6.62 9.96 18.30
C THR A 44 7.40 9.35 17.13
N GLU A 45 8.44 8.56 17.43
CA GLU A 45 9.26 7.92 16.42
C GLU A 45 8.53 6.81 15.66
N VAL A 46 7.72 6.00 16.35
CA VAL A 46 6.87 5.00 15.67
C VAL A 46 5.85 5.68 14.76
N THR A 47 5.18 6.73 15.23
CA THR A 47 4.20 7.49 14.43
C THR A 47 4.85 8.07 13.18
N ARG A 48 6.02 8.72 13.32
CA ARG A 48 6.81 9.22 12.19
C ARG A 48 7.10 8.10 11.19
N ALA A 49 7.62 6.98 11.66
CA ALA A 49 8.03 5.88 10.81
C ALA A 49 6.83 5.15 10.15
N VAL A 50 5.65 5.16 10.75
CA VAL A 50 4.41 4.67 10.13
C VAL A 50 3.98 5.60 8.98
N LEU A 51 3.96 6.92 9.23
CA LEU A 51 3.58 7.90 8.20
C LEU A 51 4.56 7.88 7.02
N GLU A 52 5.87 7.80 7.27
CA GLU A 52 6.89 7.68 6.22
C GLU A 52 6.68 6.42 5.38
N ARG A 53 6.38 5.27 6.01
CA ARG A 53 6.09 4.03 5.29
C ARG A 53 4.80 4.09 4.50
N ALA A 54 3.78 4.77 5.00
CA ALA A 54 2.53 4.97 4.28
C ALA A 54 2.79 5.81 3.02
N VAL A 55 3.52 6.92 3.14
CA VAL A 55 3.93 7.75 2.01
C VAL A 55 4.77 6.96 1.00
N ASP A 56 5.73 6.17 1.47
CA ASP A 56 6.55 5.29 0.61
C ASP A 56 5.71 4.25 -0.12
N ALA A 57 4.66 3.72 0.51
CA ALA A 57 3.74 2.76 -0.11
C ALA A 57 2.92 3.43 -1.21
N GLU A 58 2.35 4.61 -0.92
CA GLU A 58 1.61 5.42 -1.91
C GLU A 58 2.48 5.78 -3.12
N MET A 59 3.72 6.24 -2.90
CA MET A 59 4.63 6.55 -4.02
C MET A 59 5.00 5.31 -4.86
N LYS A 60 5.06 4.13 -4.25
CA LYS A 60 5.28 2.86 -4.97
C LYS A 60 4.03 2.44 -5.75
N GLU A 61 2.83 2.63 -5.19
CA GLU A 61 1.56 2.38 -5.89
C GLU A 61 1.33 3.36 -7.04
N GLU A 62 1.66 4.64 -6.88
CA GLU A 62 1.65 5.62 -7.99
C GLU A 62 2.59 5.20 -9.14
N GLY A 63 3.72 4.56 -8.80
CA GLY A 63 4.64 3.95 -9.77
C GLY A 63 4.00 2.81 -10.59
N VAL A 64 3.04 2.07 -10.02
CA VAL A 64 2.27 1.03 -10.73
C VAL A 64 1.30 1.66 -11.74
N GLY A 65 0.66 2.78 -11.37
CA GLY A 65 -0.20 3.55 -12.28
C GLY A 65 0.57 4.07 -13.51
N LEU A 66 1.74 4.68 -13.28
CA LEU A 66 2.62 5.13 -14.37
C LEU A 66 3.15 3.96 -15.22
N ALA A 67 3.51 2.84 -14.59
CA ALA A 67 3.99 1.65 -15.30
C ALA A 67 2.91 0.99 -16.18
N ILE A 68 1.65 0.94 -15.70
CA ILE A 68 0.51 0.47 -16.48
C ILE A 68 0.22 1.43 -17.64
N ALA A 69 0.20 2.75 -17.38
CA ALA A 69 0.01 3.76 -18.43
C ALA A 69 1.10 3.69 -19.51
N ASN A 70 2.36 3.48 -19.13
CA ASN A 70 3.46 3.35 -20.08
C ASN A 70 3.38 2.03 -20.88
N ARG A 71 3.02 0.92 -20.22
CA ARG A 71 2.80 -0.38 -20.89
C ARG A 71 1.65 -0.31 -21.90
N LEU A 72 0.54 0.37 -21.57
CA LEU A 72 -0.59 0.56 -22.47
C LEU A 72 -0.23 1.48 -23.65
N ARG A 73 0.59 2.51 -23.43
CA ARG A 73 1.13 3.37 -24.51
C ARG A 73 2.02 2.60 -25.49
N HIS A 74 2.89 1.73 -24.99
CA HIS A 74 3.73 0.88 -25.84
C HIS A 74 2.93 -0.19 -26.60
N ALA A 75 1.89 -0.76 -25.98
CA ALA A 75 0.98 -1.68 -26.65
C ALA A 75 0.14 -0.99 -27.74
N ALA A 76 -0.32 0.24 -27.49
CA ALA A 76 -1.09 1.03 -28.46
C ALA A 76 -0.27 1.60 -29.63
N GLY A 77 1.06 1.67 -29.48
CA GLY A 77 2.00 2.13 -30.52
C GLY A 77 2.37 1.08 -31.57
N SER A 78 2.01 -0.18 -31.37
CA SER A 78 2.33 -1.27 -32.30
C SER A 78 1.09 -1.66 -33.12
N ARG A 79 0.72 -0.84 -34.11
CA ARG A 79 -0.10 -1.36 -35.21
C ARG A 79 0.83 -2.14 -36.14
N PRO A 80 0.60 -3.43 -36.39
CA PRO A 80 1.17 -4.04 -37.58
C PRO A 80 0.58 -3.26 -38.76
N THR A 81 1.42 -2.52 -39.49
CA THR A 81 1.07 -2.03 -40.81
C THR A 81 0.85 -3.28 -41.65
N ALA A 82 -0.40 -3.71 -41.76
CA ALA A 82 -0.78 -4.71 -42.74
C ALA A 82 -0.55 -4.07 -44.10
N GLU A 83 0.63 -4.36 -44.66
CA GLU A 83 0.96 -4.09 -46.04
C GLU A 83 -0.09 -4.78 -46.92
N PRO A 84 -0.81 -4.07 -47.79
CA PRO A 84 -1.81 -4.70 -48.63
C PRO A 84 -1.09 -5.63 -49.62
N ALA A 85 -1.45 -6.91 -49.60
CA ALA A 85 -0.91 -7.90 -50.53
C ALA A 85 -1.14 -7.44 -51.98
N PRO A 86 -0.10 -7.44 -52.84
CA PRO A 86 -0.27 -7.10 -54.24
C PRO A 86 -0.90 -8.26 -55.02
N ASP A 87 -1.63 -7.88 -56.06
CA ASP A 87 -2.22 -8.68 -57.14
C ASP A 87 -3.53 -9.45 -56.89
N ALA A 88 -4.62 -8.76 -57.21
CA ALA A 88 -5.72 -9.34 -57.97
C ALA A 88 -6.17 -8.35 -59.07
N VAL A 89 -5.29 -8.07 -60.04
CA VAL A 89 -5.69 -7.52 -61.34
C VAL A 89 -5.62 -8.68 -62.33
N ARG A 90 -6.78 -9.02 -62.89
CA ARG A 90 -6.96 -10.05 -63.91
C ARG A 90 -7.17 -9.40 -65.26
#